data_AF-A0A0D8YEZ4-F1
#
_entry.id   AF-A0A0D8YEZ4-F1
#
_cell.length_a   1.000
_cell.length_b   1.000
_cell.length_c   1.000
_cell.angle_alpha   90.00
_cell.angle_beta   90.00
_cell.angle_gamma   90.00
#
_symmetry.space_group_name_H-M   'P 1'
#
loop_
_entity.id
_entity.type
_entity.pdbx_description
1 polymer ?
#
loop_
_entity_poly.entity_id
_entity_poly.type
_entity_poly.pdbx_seq_one_letter_code
_entity_poly.pdbx_strand_id
1 'polypeptide(L)'
;MSEVPPSPEPYRKVEQPTTFIGGLESRMERFQSLARKAKESGNERKARMNCRMAEQYKAAIRDAKAGRLVAVSDLPSLPDMPSLPPQKQEATSKGLLPGVRPPPAVGPLAPSDQPGTSRNANQLQFLIMRQNEFKQAAMHAKSRGNIELAKKYLLEAKGFDKMINAAKAGLPVSIKSTPIPPQALTSQATLQPRIVPATSSTTGIEGSNIRRCMHNKCSKYIGRGETLAMMEKSLIEQVQIAENSRMRFTRLGDVGKVKLFEDWAKTSKQDLLLVREVAKQGLNLPKFHYESRHIPCADLFPDLAEDVLELSIIRCRDVPLPSGYEPEHANIFVKFVFPYPSDANQSGKTKCIPGTQNPVFDEIAMLQIGTRRARSHKLIRVLKRSPLKLDIYQKGSFLRSDKLLGTCEWKLEKLESNALLEESLPLKDGRKTVGGLLTLKIRIREPLGDAKLASTQHRWLVLDN
;
A
#
# COMPACT_ATOMS: atom_id res chain seq x y z
N MET A 1 -56.49 39.15 -11.53
CA MET A 1 -57.10 37.81 -11.58
C MET A 1 -55.98 36.81 -11.37
N SER A 2 -55.93 36.21 -10.17
CA SER A 2 -54.86 35.30 -9.77
C SER A 2 -55.22 33.88 -10.20
N GLU A 3 -54.42 33.31 -11.08
CA GLU A 3 -54.62 31.99 -11.68
C GLU A 3 -54.24 30.90 -10.66
N VAL A 4 -55.23 30.12 -10.24
CA VAL A 4 -55.08 29.03 -9.27
C VAL A 4 -54.46 27.82 -9.99
N PRO A 5 -53.41 27.17 -9.46
CA PRO A 5 -52.83 25.99 -10.09
C PRO A 5 -53.77 24.79 -9.99
N PRO A 6 -53.77 23.88 -10.99
CA PRO A 6 -54.67 22.72 -11.01
C PRO A 6 -54.40 21.77 -9.84
N SER A 7 -55.47 21.25 -9.25
CA SER A 7 -55.40 20.31 -8.13
C SER A 7 -54.65 19.01 -8.50
N PRO A 8 -53.88 18.43 -7.57
CA PRO A 8 -53.18 17.17 -7.81
C PRO A 8 -54.18 16.02 -8.04
N GLU A 9 -53.88 15.16 -9.01
CA GLU A 9 -54.69 13.98 -9.32
C GLU A 9 -54.79 13.04 -8.09
N PRO A 10 -55.97 12.44 -7.84
CA PRO A 10 -56.18 11.58 -6.68
C PRO A 10 -55.25 10.35 -6.69
N TYR A 11 -54.67 10.06 -5.53
CA TYR A 11 -53.71 8.97 -5.32
C TYR A 11 -54.34 7.60 -5.65
N ARG A 12 -54.00 7.05 -6.83
CA ARG A 12 -54.41 5.71 -7.26
C ARG A 12 -53.53 4.68 -6.55
N LYS A 13 -54.12 3.80 -5.73
CA LYS A 13 -53.40 2.63 -5.19
C LYS A 13 -52.82 1.82 -6.35
N VAL A 14 -51.50 1.71 -6.42
CA VAL A 14 -50.80 0.92 -7.44
C VAL A 14 -50.93 -0.55 -7.08
N GLU A 15 -51.67 -1.31 -7.89
CA GLU A 15 -51.80 -2.76 -7.74
C GLU A 15 -50.43 -3.42 -7.90
N GLN A 16 -50.02 -4.23 -6.92
CA GLN A 16 -48.77 -4.98 -6.99
C GLN A 16 -48.98 -6.27 -7.78
N PRO A 17 -48.10 -6.60 -8.74
CA PRO A 17 -48.23 -7.82 -9.53
C PRO A 17 -48.02 -9.06 -8.65
N THR A 18 -48.95 -10.02 -8.74
CA THR A 18 -48.95 -11.29 -7.98
C THR A 18 -47.91 -12.30 -8.44
N THR A 19 -47.31 -12.13 -9.62
CA THR A 19 -46.27 -13.02 -10.17
C THR A 19 -45.09 -12.25 -10.75
N PHE A 20 -43.89 -12.82 -10.70
CA PHE A 20 -42.67 -12.19 -11.23
C PHE A 20 -42.76 -11.90 -12.74
N ILE A 21 -43.27 -12.87 -13.52
CA ILE A 21 -43.49 -12.70 -14.97
C ILE A 21 -44.55 -11.63 -15.25
N GLY A 22 -45.67 -11.64 -14.52
CA GLY A 22 -46.69 -10.59 -14.65
C GLY A 22 -46.16 -9.20 -14.30
N GLY A 23 -45.24 -9.11 -13.34
CA GLY A 23 -44.52 -7.88 -13.03
C GLY A 23 -43.64 -7.39 -14.18
N LEU A 24 -42.92 -8.28 -14.87
CA LEU A 24 -42.13 -7.91 -16.05
C LEU A 24 -43.01 -7.48 -17.23
N GLU A 25 -44.15 -8.14 -17.45
CA GLU A 25 -45.12 -7.81 -18.51
C GLU A 25 -45.76 -6.44 -18.28
N SER A 26 -46.21 -6.14 -17.06
CA SER A 26 -46.75 -4.83 -16.69
C SER A 26 -45.75 -3.69 -16.92
N ARG A 27 -44.47 -3.92 -16.59
CA ARG A 27 -43.41 -2.94 -16.81
C ARG A 27 -43.11 -2.71 -18.30
N MET A 28 -43.11 -3.77 -19.10
CA MET A 28 -42.98 -3.67 -20.56
C MET A 28 -44.08 -2.80 -21.15
N GLU A 29 -45.33 -3.05 -20.77
CA GLU A 29 -46.50 -2.32 -21.28
C GLU A 29 -46.44 -0.84 -20.90
N ARG A 30 -45.94 -0.52 -19.70
CA ARG A 30 -45.73 0.87 -19.29
C ARG A 30 -44.74 1.61 -20.19
N PHE A 31 -43.62 0.99 -20.54
CA PHE A 31 -42.67 1.58 -21.49
C PHE A 31 -43.25 1.70 -22.90
N GLN A 32 -44.09 0.77 -23.34
CA GLN A 32 -44.82 0.88 -24.62
C GLN A 32 -45.81 2.05 -24.63
N SER A 33 -46.56 2.24 -23.53
CA SER A 33 -47.47 3.37 -23.36
C SER A 33 -46.72 4.71 -23.37
N LEU A 34 -45.58 4.80 -22.66
CA LEU A 34 -44.71 5.97 -22.68
C LEU A 34 -44.10 6.25 -24.05
N ALA A 35 -43.80 5.20 -24.83
CA ALA A 35 -43.34 5.35 -26.21
C ALA A 35 -44.44 5.94 -27.11
N ARG A 36 -45.69 5.45 -26.97
CA ARG A 36 -46.85 5.95 -27.73
C ARG A 36 -47.15 7.41 -27.40
N LYS A 37 -47.23 7.74 -26.10
CA LYS A 37 -47.46 9.12 -25.62
C LYS A 37 -46.36 10.08 -26.09
N ALA A 38 -45.09 9.63 -26.09
CA ALA A 38 -43.98 10.43 -26.61
C ALA A 38 -44.04 10.63 -28.13
N LYS A 39 -44.58 9.65 -28.87
CA LYS A 39 -44.79 9.76 -30.32
C LYS A 39 -45.92 10.74 -30.64
N GLU A 40 -47.03 10.67 -29.91
CA GLU A 40 -48.17 11.61 -30.02
C GLU A 40 -47.77 13.04 -29.68
N SER A 41 -46.89 13.22 -28.69
CA SER A 41 -46.35 14.52 -28.30
C SER A 41 -45.20 15.01 -29.20
N GLY A 42 -44.96 14.39 -30.36
CA GLY A 42 -43.91 14.78 -31.31
C GLY A 42 -42.46 14.57 -30.85
N ASN A 43 -42.21 13.87 -29.74
CA ASN A 43 -40.87 13.65 -29.18
C ASN A 43 -40.31 12.29 -29.61
N GLU A 44 -39.84 12.20 -30.87
CA GLU A 44 -39.31 10.96 -31.44
C GLU A 44 -38.13 10.36 -30.66
N ARG A 45 -37.24 11.20 -30.11
CA ARG A 45 -36.07 10.73 -29.36
C ARG A 45 -36.50 9.95 -28.11
N LYS A 46 -37.50 10.47 -27.39
CA LYS A 46 -38.07 9.82 -26.21
C LYS A 46 -38.89 8.57 -26.58
N ALA A 47 -39.60 8.59 -27.70
CA ALA A 47 -40.29 7.42 -28.23
C ALA A 47 -39.31 6.26 -28.54
N ARG A 48 -38.21 6.55 -29.25
CA ARG A 48 -37.16 5.56 -29.56
C ARG A 48 -36.48 5.01 -28.31
N MET A 49 -36.20 5.86 -27.32
CA MET A 49 -35.65 5.42 -26.03
C MET A 49 -36.60 4.44 -25.32
N ASN A 50 -37.88 4.81 -25.16
CA ASN A 50 -38.87 3.97 -24.48
C ASN A 50 -39.14 2.65 -25.22
N CYS A 51 -39.12 2.64 -26.56
CA CYS A 51 -39.19 1.40 -27.34
C CYS A 51 -38.03 0.44 -27.02
N ARG A 52 -36.79 0.95 -26.94
CA ARG A 52 -35.64 0.11 -26.56
C ARG A 52 -35.78 -0.48 -25.15
N MET A 53 -36.31 0.29 -24.21
CA MET A 53 -36.57 -0.21 -22.85
C MET A 53 -37.63 -1.31 -22.85
N ALA A 54 -38.69 -1.18 -23.65
CA ALA A 54 -39.69 -2.23 -23.82
C ALA A 54 -39.10 -3.51 -24.45
N GLU A 55 -38.17 -3.39 -25.39
CA GLU A 55 -37.46 -4.53 -25.98
C GLU A 55 -36.57 -5.28 -24.97
N GLN A 56 -35.91 -4.55 -24.06
CA GLN A 56 -35.14 -5.16 -22.97
C GLN A 56 -36.04 -5.97 -22.02
N TYR A 57 -37.22 -5.45 -21.68
CA TYR A 57 -38.20 -6.20 -20.91
C TYR A 57 -38.75 -7.41 -21.68
N LYS A 58 -38.97 -7.30 -23.00
CA LYS A 58 -39.39 -8.43 -23.84
C LYS A 58 -38.34 -9.56 -23.84
N ALA A 59 -37.05 -9.22 -23.86
CA ALA A 59 -35.97 -10.20 -23.72
C ALA A 59 -35.98 -10.87 -22.34
N ALA A 60 -36.11 -10.08 -21.27
CA ALA A 60 -36.19 -10.59 -19.90
C ALA A 60 -37.41 -11.49 -19.66
N ILE A 61 -38.58 -11.17 -20.23
CA ILE A 61 -39.77 -12.03 -20.17
C ILE A 61 -39.50 -13.36 -20.88
N ARG A 62 -38.81 -13.34 -22.02
CA ARG A 62 -38.45 -14.57 -22.74
C ARG A 62 -37.50 -15.44 -21.92
N ASP A 63 -36.52 -14.83 -21.24
CA ASP A 63 -35.59 -15.54 -20.37
C ASP A 63 -36.29 -16.10 -19.12
N ALA A 64 -37.19 -15.33 -18.49
CA ALA A 64 -37.98 -15.78 -17.36
C ALA A 64 -38.93 -16.94 -17.72
N LYS A 65 -39.60 -16.86 -18.88
CA LYS A 65 -40.46 -17.96 -19.39
C LYS A 65 -39.65 -19.20 -19.77
N ALA A 66 -38.37 -19.03 -20.13
CA ALA A 66 -37.44 -20.11 -20.41
C ALA A 66 -36.72 -20.65 -19.16
N GLY A 67 -37.12 -20.22 -17.94
CA GLY A 67 -36.52 -20.67 -16.69
C GLY A 67 -35.12 -20.13 -16.39
N ARG A 68 -34.63 -19.15 -17.17
CA ARG A 68 -33.34 -18.49 -16.90
C ARG A 68 -33.48 -17.42 -15.82
N LEU A 69 -32.43 -17.27 -15.01
CA LEU A 69 -32.36 -16.20 -13.99
C LEU A 69 -32.27 -14.84 -14.70
N VAL A 70 -33.22 -13.96 -14.42
CA VAL A 70 -33.26 -12.61 -14.98
C VAL A 70 -32.59 -11.65 -14.01
N ALA A 71 -31.53 -10.98 -14.44
CA ALA A 71 -30.86 -9.95 -13.65
C ALA A 71 -31.75 -8.70 -13.53
N VAL A 72 -32.53 -8.61 -12.45
CA VAL A 72 -33.46 -7.49 -12.20
C VAL A 72 -32.74 -6.14 -12.07
N SER A 73 -31.46 -6.14 -11.66
CA SER A 73 -30.62 -4.94 -11.56
C SER A 73 -30.34 -4.26 -12.90
N ASP A 74 -30.37 -5.02 -13.99
CA ASP A 74 -29.96 -4.54 -15.31
C ASP A 74 -31.17 -4.01 -16.10
N LEU A 75 -32.37 -4.13 -15.53
CA LEU A 75 -33.61 -3.66 -16.13
C LEU A 75 -33.87 -2.19 -15.75
N PRO A 76 -34.24 -1.34 -16.73
CA PRO A 76 -34.51 0.06 -16.48
C PRO A 76 -35.74 0.20 -15.56
N SER A 77 -35.58 0.95 -14.46
CA SER A 77 -36.65 1.25 -13.51
C SER A 77 -37.04 2.73 -13.57
N LEU A 78 -38.34 3.01 -13.42
CA LEU A 78 -38.87 4.37 -13.28
C LEU A 78 -39.18 4.63 -11.79
N PRO A 79 -39.13 5.90 -11.32
CA PRO A 79 -39.41 6.26 -9.93
C PRO A 79 -40.77 5.76 -9.40
N ASP A 80 -41.76 5.64 -10.28
CA ASP A 80 -43.15 5.28 -9.95
C ASP A 80 -43.45 3.76 -10.07
N MET A 81 -42.43 2.90 -10.13
CA MET A 81 -42.61 1.45 -10.34
C MET A 81 -42.45 0.67 -9.03
N PRO A 82 -43.45 -0.12 -8.57
CA PRO A 82 -43.32 -0.98 -7.40
C PRO A 82 -42.28 -2.07 -7.64
N SER A 83 -41.63 -2.57 -6.57
CA SER A 83 -40.62 -3.64 -6.64
C SER A 83 -41.17 -4.93 -7.24
N LEU A 84 -40.33 -5.67 -7.99
CA LEU A 84 -40.72 -6.98 -8.52
C LEU A 84 -40.77 -8.03 -7.38
N PRO A 85 -41.71 -8.99 -7.44
CA PRO A 85 -41.73 -10.13 -6.54
C PRO A 85 -40.42 -10.96 -6.60
N PRO A 86 -39.98 -11.62 -5.52
CA PRO A 86 -38.81 -12.48 -5.54
C PRO A 86 -38.99 -13.70 -6.47
N GLN A 87 -37.93 -14.07 -7.21
CA GLN A 87 -37.93 -15.19 -8.15
C GLN A 87 -37.96 -16.53 -7.38
N LYS A 88 -39.06 -17.31 -7.48
CA LYS A 88 -39.14 -18.67 -6.91
C LYS A 88 -38.16 -19.58 -7.67
N GLN A 89 -37.18 -20.16 -6.97
CA GLN A 89 -36.29 -21.18 -7.49
C GLN A 89 -36.89 -22.57 -7.19
N GLU A 90 -37.31 -23.30 -8.21
CA GLU A 90 -37.51 -24.75 -8.12
C GLU A 90 -36.18 -25.44 -8.44
N ALA A 91 -35.71 -26.26 -7.50
CA ALA A 91 -34.46 -26.98 -7.58
C ALA A 91 -34.60 -28.23 -8.45
N THR A 92 -33.84 -28.31 -9.55
CA THR A 92 -33.46 -29.59 -10.15
C THR A 92 -32.04 -29.54 -10.70
N SER A 93 -31.26 -30.54 -10.31
CA SER A 93 -29.84 -30.74 -10.54
C SER A 93 -29.56 -31.58 -11.81
N LYS A 94 -28.29 -31.52 -12.27
CA LYS A 94 -27.64 -32.29 -13.37
C LYS A 94 -28.02 -31.78 -14.77
N GLY A 95 -27.14 -31.38 -15.69
CA GLY A 95 -25.68 -31.48 -15.85
C GLY A 95 -25.41 -31.94 -17.29
N LEU A 96 -24.71 -31.15 -18.13
CA LEU A 96 -23.80 -31.53 -19.24
C LEU A 96 -23.45 -30.29 -20.10
N LEU A 97 -22.16 -29.96 -20.14
CA LEU A 97 -21.49 -28.90 -20.92
C LEU A 97 -21.34 -29.32 -22.41
N PRO A 98 -21.08 -28.42 -23.38
CA PRO A 98 -19.71 -27.96 -23.64
C PRO A 98 -19.58 -26.49 -24.12
N GLY A 99 -18.48 -25.82 -23.76
CA GLY A 99 -18.06 -24.56 -24.41
C GLY A 99 -17.63 -23.42 -23.49
N VAL A 100 -16.91 -23.68 -22.39
CA VAL A 100 -16.28 -22.63 -21.57
C VAL A 100 -14.90 -22.32 -22.14
N ARG A 101 -14.72 -21.13 -22.73
CA ARG A 101 -13.42 -20.44 -22.70
C ARG A 101 -13.17 -20.03 -21.24
N PRO A 102 -11.99 -20.34 -20.65
CA PRO A 102 -11.74 -20.02 -19.26
C PRO A 102 -11.71 -18.49 -19.08
N PRO A 103 -12.31 -17.96 -18.00
CA PRO A 103 -11.99 -16.61 -17.54
C PRO A 103 -10.49 -16.56 -17.18
N PRO A 104 -9.81 -15.41 -17.34
CA PRO A 104 -8.41 -15.30 -16.97
C PRO A 104 -8.25 -15.68 -15.49
N ALA A 105 -7.39 -16.65 -15.27
CA ALA A 105 -7.00 -17.10 -13.94
C ALA A 105 -6.54 -15.90 -13.11
N VAL A 106 -7.32 -15.56 -12.09
CA VAL A 106 -6.73 -15.04 -10.85
C VAL A 106 -5.78 -16.14 -10.38
N GLY A 107 -4.49 -15.96 -10.68
CA GLY A 107 -3.46 -16.91 -10.33
C GLY A 107 -3.54 -17.21 -8.83
N PRO A 108 -3.47 -18.47 -8.42
CA PRO A 108 -3.13 -18.81 -7.05
C PRO A 108 -1.75 -18.23 -6.79
N LEU A 109 -1.64 -17.25 -5.89
CA LEU A 109 -0.35 -16.91 -5.29
C LEU A 109 0.08 -18.13 -4.47
N ALA A 110 0.88 -18.98 -5.11
CA ALA A 110 1.69 -20.11 -4.65
C ALA A 110 1.08 -21.03 -3.56
N PRO A 111 1.01 -22.35 -3.80
CA PRO A 111 0.93 -23.31 -2.71
C PRO A 111 2.15 -23.09 -1.82
N SER A 112 1.91 -22.71 -0.56
CA SER A 112 2.87 -23.08 0.48
C SER A 112 2.71 -24.58 0.63
N ASP A 113 3.70 -25.36 0.21
CA ASP A 113 3.81 -26.79 0.52
C ASP A 113 4.02 -26.98 2.03
N GLN A 114 2.97 -26.69 2.80
CA GLN A 114 2.79 -27.20 4.14
C GLN A 114 1.40 -27.84 4.23
N PRO A 115 1.32 -29.11 4.65
CA PRO A 115 0.04 -29.76 4.84
C PRO A 115 -0.67 -29.12 6.03
N GLY A 116 -1.82 -28.47 5.78
CA GLY A 116 -2.83 -28.23 6.81
C GLY A 116 -3.19 -26.78 7.08
N THR A 117 -4.49 -26.57 7.30
CA THR A 117 -5.20 -25.38 7.80
C THR A 117 -5.56 -24.25 6.81
N SER A 118 -6.87 -24.07 6.61
CA SER A 118 -7.50 -22.93 5.91
C SER A 118 -6.99 -21.58 6.43
N ARG A 119 -6.96 -20.53 5.58
CA ARG A 119 -6.58 -19.15 5.95
C ARG A 119 -7.30 -18.67 7.24
N ASN A 120 -8.56 -19.06 7.41
CA ASN A 120 -9.33 -18.76 8.63
C ASN A 120 -8.80 -19.50 9.86
N ALA A 121 -8.32 -20.73 9.73
CA ALA A 121 -7.76 -21.51 10.83
C ALA A 121 -6.41 -20.93 11.30
N ASN A 122 -5.53 -20.51 10.37
CA ASN A 122 -4.28 -19.81 10.72
C ASN A 122 -4.56 -18.50 11.46
N GLN A 123 -5.55 -17.74 11.01
CA GLN A 123 -5.96 -16.51 11.66
C GLN A 123 -6.58 -16.73 13.04
N LEU A 124 -7.43 -17.75 13.18
CA LEU A 124 -7.99 -18.15 14.47
C LEU A 124 -6.90 -18.55 15.46
N GLN A 125 -5.94 -19.37 15.02
CA GLN A 125 -4.83 -19.81 15.85
C GLN A 125 -3.99 -18.62 16.34
N PHE A 126 -3.72 -17.65 15.48
CA PHE A 126 -3.03 -16.42 15.87
C PHE A 126 -3.80 -15.62 16.92
N LEU A 127 -5.11 -15.44 16.76
CA LEU A 127 -5.92 -14.70 17.75
C LEU A 127 -5.92 -15.40 19.11
N ILE A 128 -5.98 -16.73 19.13
CA ILE A 128 -5.90 -17.53 20.37
C ILE A 128 -4.52 -17.41 21.00
N MET A 129 -3.45 -17.51 20.19
CA MET A 129 -2.07 -17.36 20.64
C MET A 129 -1.86 -15.99 21.29
N ARG A 130 -2.31 -14.91 20.63
CA ARG A 130 -2.25 -13.54 21.17
C ARG A 130 -3.00 -13.40 22.48
N GLN A 131 -4.22 -13.92 22.54
CA GLN A 131 -5.00 -13.88 23.77
C GLN A 131 -4.24 -14.54 24.94
N ASN A 132 -3.59 -15.67 24.68
CA ASN A 132 -2.81 -16.38 25.70
C ASN A 132 -1.56 -15.60 26.12
N GLU A 133 -0.87 -14.93 25.19
CA GLU A 133 0.27 -14.05 25.51
C GLU A 133 -0.14 -12.92 26.46
N PHE A 134 -1.29 -12.27 26.21
CA PHE A 134 -1.82 -11.25 27.12
C PHE A 134 -2.23 -11.80 28.48
N LYS A 135 -2.81 -13.01 28.54
CA LYS A 135 -3.12 -13.69 29.82
C LYS A 135 -1.85 -13.99 30.61
N GLN A 136 -0.80 -14.48 29.95
CA GLN A 136 0.50 -14.73 30.59
C GLN A 136 1.15 -13.45 31.08
N ALA A 137 1.12 -12.37 30.28
CA ALA A 137 1.61 -11.07 30.69
C ALA A 137 0.85 -10.52 31.91
N ALA A 138 -0.46 -10.72 31.97
CA ALA A 138 -1.28 -10.36 33.13
C ALA A 138 -0.88 -11.15 34.38
N MET A 139 -0.66 -12.47 34.27
CA MET A 139 -0.21 -13.32 35.37
C MET A 139 1.15 -12.87 35.91
N HIS A 140 2.08 -12.55 35.02
CA HIS A 140 3.42 -12.10 35.37
C HIS A 140 3.44 -10.67 35.95
N ALA A 141 2.57 -9.78 35.48
CA ALA A 141 2.40 -8.45 36.10
C ALA A 141 1.80 -8.57 37.50
N LYS A 142 0.85 -9.49 37.69
CA LYS A 142 0.24 -9.80 39.00
C LYS A 142 1.28 -10.37 39.97
N SER A 143 2.14 -11.31 39.53
CA SER A 143 3.18 -11.89 40.39
C SER A 143 4.24 -10.88 40.81
N ARG A 144 4.48 -9.83 40.01
CA ARG A 144 5.36 -8.70 40.33
C ARG A 144 4.69 -7.59 41.16
N GLY A 145 3.46 -7.79 41.63
CA GLY A 145 2.73 -6.81 42.44
C GLY A 145 2.08 -5.65 41.65
N ASN A 146 2.23 -5.61 40.32
CA ASN A 146 1.65 -4.56 39.48
C ASN A 146 0.22 -4.92 39.04
N ILE A 147 -0.73 -4.77 39.98
CA ILE A 147 -2.13 -5.17 39.79
C ILE A 147 -2.82 -4.35 38.69
N GLU A 148 -2.53 -3.06 38.56
CA GLU A 148 -3.11 -2.19 37.53
C GLU A 148 -2.72 -2.62 36.12
N LEU A 149 -1.44 -2.94 35.92
CA LEU A 149 -0.92 -3.45 34.66
C LEU A 149 -1.51 -4.83 34.33
N ALA A 150 -1.66 -5.69 35.34
CA ALA A 150 -2.32 -6.99 35.18
C ALA A 150 -3.79 -6.85 34.72
N LYS A 151 -4.54 -5.90 35.30
CA LYS A 151 -5.92 -5.60 34.89
C LYS A 151 -5.97 -5.11 33.43
N LYS A 152 -5.04 -4.25 33.02
CA LYS A 152 -4.95 -3.76 31.63
C LYS A 152 -4.72 -4.90 30.64
N TYR A 153 -3.75 -5.78 30.88
CA TYR A 153 -3.50 -6.93 30.00
C TYR A 153 -4.67 -7.92 29.95
N LEU A 154 -5.40 -8.09 31.04
CA LEU A 154 -6.59 -8.94 31.08
C LEU A 154 -7.74 -8.33 30.26
N LEU A 155 -7.92 -7.01 30.31
CA LEU A 155 -8.89 -6.28 29.48
C LEU A 155 -8.55 -6.45 27.99
N GLU A 156 -7.28 -6.29 27.62
CA GLU A 156 -6.81 -6.51 26.25
C GLU A 156 -7.03 -7.97 25.81
N ALA A 157 -6.75 -8.96 26.67
CA ALA A 157 -7.02 -10.38 26.41
C ALA A 157 -8.51 -10.67 26.15
N LYS A 158 -9.43 -10.05 26.90
CA LYS A 158 -10.88 -10.16 26.67
C LYS A 158 -11.33 -9.52 25.36
N GLY A 159 -10.63 -8.48 24.90
CA GLY A 159 -10.89 -7.85 23.59
C GLY A 159 -10.78 -8.84 22.42
N PHE A 160 -9.95 -9.88 22.55
CA PHE A 160 -9.80 -10.91 21.52
C PHE A 160 -11.01 -11.85 21.40
N ASP A 161 -11.86 -11.99 22.41
CA ASP A 161 -12.99 -12.94 22.39
C ASP A 161 -13.95 -12.66 21.22
N LYS A 162 -14.24 -11.38 20.95
CA LYS A 162 -15.08 -10.96 19.81
C LYS A 162 -14.47 -11.37 18.47
N MET A 163 -13.16 -11.19 18.33
CA MET A 163 -12.41 -11.54 17.13
C MET A 163 -12.31 -13.06 16.95
N ILE A 164 -12.06 -13.81 18.03
CA ILE A 164 -12.00 -15.28 18.02
C ILE A 164 -13.37 -15.85 17.61
N ASN A 165 -14.46 -15.33 18.18
CA ASN A 165 -15.81 -15.79 17.86
C ASN A 165 -16.19 -15.48 16.40
N ALA A 166 -15.86 -14.29 15.90
CA ALA A 166 -16.06 -13.94 14.50
C ALA A 166 -15.25 -14.86 13.55
N ALA A 167 -13.99 -15.15 13.89
CA ALA A 167 -13.14 -16.06 13.11
C ALA A 167 -13.69 -17.50 13.13
N LYS A 168 -14.19 -17.99 14.28
CA LYS A 168 -14.87 -19.29 14.40
C LYS A 168 -16.15 -19.36 13.56
N ALA A 169 -16.88 -18.26 13.45
CA ALA A 169 -18.06 -18.12 12.60
C ALA A 169 -17.74 -17.99 11.10
N GLY A 170 -16.45 -18.04 10.71
CA GLY A 170 -16.01 -17.94 9.33
C GLY A 170 -16.00 -16.53 8.76
N LEU A 171 -16.21 -15.50 9.60
CA LEU A 171 -16.15 -14.10 9.17
C LEU A 171 -14.70 -13.61 9.08
N PRO A 172 -14.35 -12.81 8.06
CA PRO A 172 -13.01 -12.23 7.93
C PRO A 172 -12.76 -11.21 9.03
N VAL A 173 -11.76 -11.46 9.88
CA VAL A 173 -11.35 -10.55 10.95
C VAL A 173 -10.18 -9.68 10.48
N SER A 174 -10.10 -8.43 10.92
CA SER A 174 -8.93 -7.59 10.61
C SER A 174 -7.90 -7.69 11.73
N ILE A 175 -6.67 -8.10 11.40
CA ILE A 175 -5.56 -8.18 12.37
C ILE A 175 -4.95 -6.79 12.64
N LYS A 176 -5.32 -5.77 11.87
CA LYS A 176 -4.79 -4.40 12.00
C LYS A 176 -5.06 -3.77 13.37
N SER A 177 -6.10 -4.23 14.06
CA SER A 177 -6.53 -3.74 15.37
C SER A 177 -6.10 -4.63 16.54
N THR A 178 -5.29 -5.67 16.32
CA THR A 178 -4.82 -6.52 17.43
C THR A 178 -3.66 -5.84 18.15
N PRO A 179 -3.75 -5.62 19.48
CA PRO A 179 -2.66 -5.03 20.25
C PRO A 179 -1.42 -5.94 20.21
N ILE A 180 -0.23 -5.32 20.17
CA ILE A 180 1.05 -6.03 20.23
C ILE A 180 1.30 -6.40 21.70
N PRO A 181 1.57 -7.67 22.02
CA PRO A 181 1.85 -8.06 23.39
C PRO A 181 3.16 -7.43 23.90
N PRO A 182 3.24 -7.14 25.20
CA PRO A 182 4.41 -6.49 25.81
C PRO A 182 5.71 -7.29 25.60
N GLN A 183 5.61 -8.61 25.48
CA GLN A 183 6.74 -9.52 25.25
C GLN A 183 7.35 -9.36 23.84
N ALA A 184 6.54 -8.94 22.86
CA ALA A 184 6.96 -8.72 21.48
C ALA A 184 7.32 -7.25 21.18
N LEU A 185 7.34 -6.39 22.20
CA LEU A 185 7.82 -5.01 22.08
C LEU A 185 9.32 -4.96 22.37
N THR A 186 10.11 -4.43 21.43
CA THR A 186 11.48 -4.03 21.70
C THR A 186 11.51 -2.58 22.12
N SER A 187 12.16 -2.30 23.25
CA SER A 187 12.35 -0.93 23.71
C SER A 187 13.40 -0.23 22.85
N GLN A 188 13.21 1.07 22.59
CA GLN A 188 14.20 1.89 21.88
C GLN A 188 15.58 1.85 22.55
N ALA A 189 15.64 1.69 23.88
CA ALA A 189 16.88 1.49 24.62
C ALA A 189 17.66 0.23 24.21
N THR A 190 16.97 -0.82 23.75
CA THR A 190 17.61 -2.05 23.24
C THR A 190 18.24 -1.82 21.86
N LEU A 191 17.73 -0.86 21.08
CA LEU A 191 18.18 -0.57 19.71
C LEU A 191 19.35 0.43 19.64
N GLN A 192 19.81 0.95 20.77
CA GLN A 192 20.96 1.86 20.85
C GLN A 192 22.26 1.03 20.91
N PRO A 193 23.27 1.28 20.07
CA PRO A 193 24.57 0.62 20.19
C PRO A 193 25.22 0.97 21.53
N ARG A 194 25.78 -0.03 22.21
CA ARG A 194 26.34 0.10 23.56
C ARG A 194 27.81 -0.31 23.64
N ILE A 195 28.29 -1.06 22.65
CA ILE A 195 29.68 -1.48 22.54
C ILE A 195 30.42 -0.45 21.72
N VAL A 196 31.24 0.37 22.38
CA VAL A 196 32.17 1.28 21.71
C VAL A 196 33.42 0.48 21.34
N PRO A 197 33.93 0.54 20.09
CA PRO A 197 35.21 -0.05 19.75
C PRO A 197 36.29 0.60 20.62
N ALA A 198 36.95 -0.19 21.46
CA ALA A 198 38.06 0.31 22.26
C ALA A 198 39.22 0.68 21.33
N THR A 199 39.38 1.97 21.03
CA THR A 199 40.71 2.50 20.70
C THR A 199 41.56 2.39 21.95
N SER A 200 42.42 1.37 22.01
CA SER A 200 43.61 1.31 22.85
C SER A 200 43.38 1.56 24.35
N SER A 201 42.73 0.64 25.07
CA SER A 201 42.79 0.66 26.54
C SER A 201 44.07 -0.04 27.02
N THR A 202 45.07 0.77 27.34
CA THR A 202 46.23 0.48 28.19
C THR A 202 45.79 -0.21 29.48
N THR A 203 46.20 -1.46 29.69
CA THR A 203 46.35 -2.04 31.02
C THR A 203 47.82 -2.40 31.18
N GLY A 204 48.46 -1.73 32.15
CA GLY A 204 49.87 -1.89 32.45
C GLY A 204 50.21 -3.30 32.90
N ILE A 205 51.24 -3.86 32.28
CA ILE A 205 52.27 -4.63 32.96
C ILE A 205 53.59 -4.03 32.50
N GLU A 206 54.43 -3.70 33.48
CA GLU A 206 55.71 -3.04 33.35
C GLU A 206 56.69 -3.82 32.46
N GLY A 207 57.54 -3.08 31.76
CA GLY A 207 58.84 -3.59 31.33
C GLY A 207 59.06 -3.67 29.82
N SER A 208 59.88 -2.75 29.32
CA SER A 208 60.80 -2.92 28.19
C SER A 208 60.27 -2.65 26.76
N ASN A 209 60.78 -1.55 26.20
CA ASN A 209 61.03 -1.29 24.78
C ASN A 209 59.83 -0.99 23.85
N ILE A 210 59.27 0.22 23.98
CA ILE A 210 58.54 0.86 22.88
C ILE A 210 59.53 1.27 21.78
N ARG A 211 59.85 0.32 20.89
CA ARG A 211 60.32 0.66 19.55
C ARG A 211 59.09 0.95 18.70
N ARG A 212 58.91 2.22 18.37
CA ARG A 212 57.95 2.75 17.40
C ARG A 212 58.09 1.97 16.08
N CYS A 213 57.26 0.96 15.85
CA CYS A 213 57.16 0.29 14.56
C CYS A 213 56.01 0.91 13.76
N MET A 214 56.34 1.94 12.97
CA MET A 214 55.55 2.33 11.80
C MET A 214 55.71 1.26 10.72
N HIS A 215 54.91 0.20 10.77
CA HIS A 215 54.75 -0.70 9.62
C HIS A 215 53.29 -1.11 9.44
N ASN A 216 52.72 -0.61 8.35
CA ASN A 216 51.48 -1.02 7.70
C ASN A 216 51.49 -2.51 7.31
N LYS A 217 51.33 -3.42 8.28
CA LYS A 217 50.88 -4.81 8.06
C LYS A 217 50.15 -5.32 9.30
N CYS A 218 48.87 -4.96 9.45
CA CYS A 218 47.93 -5.75 10.25
C CYS A 218 46.54 -5.73 9.63
N SER A 219 46.43 -6.22 8.39
CA SER A 219 45.16 -6.74 7.87
C SER A 219 45.18 -8.25 8.08
N LYS A 220 44.74 -8.72 9.26
CA LYS A 220 44.28 -10.12 9.37
C LYS A 220 43.40 -10.48 10.57
N TYR A 221 43.30 -9.67 11.61
CA TYR A 221 42.38 -9.95 12.72
C TYR A 221 41.66 -8.67 13.13
N ILE A 222 40.36 -8.61 12.84
CA ILE A 222 39.44 -7.64 13.46
C ILE A 222 39.56 -7.86 14.98
N GLY A 223 39.80 -6.79 15.74
CA GLY A 223 39.98 -6.90 17.18
C GLY A 223 38.74 -7.49 17.85
N ARG A 224 38.88 -8.15 19.01
CA ARG A 224 37.74 -8.70 19.79
C ARG A 224 36.64 -7.66 20.00
N GLY A 225 37.03 -6.44 20.38
CA GLY A 225 36.11 -5.32 20.58
C GLY A 225 35.43 -4.86 19.28
N GLU A 226 36.17 -4.80 18.17
CA GLU A 226 35.61 -4.45 16.86
C GLU A 226 34.63 -5.52 16.36
N THR A 227 34.93 -6.80 16.60
CA THR A 227 34.05 -7.92 16.21
C THR A 227 32.74 -7.87 17.01
N LEU A 228 32.81 -7.64 18.33
CA LEU A 228 31.61 -7.48 19.18
C LEU A 228 30.78 -6.26 18.78
N ALA A 229 31.42 -5.13 18.46
CA ALA A 229 30.72 -3.93 17.99
C ALA A 229 30.03 -4.18 16.63
N MET A 230 30.70 -4.89 15.71
CA MET A 230 30.12 -5.29 14.42
C MET A 230 28.94 -6.25 14.61
N MET A 231 29.05 -7.24 15.49
CA MET A 231 27.96 -8.16 15.83
C MET A 231 26.77 -7.40 16.43
N GLU A 232 27.02 -6.52 17.39
CA GLU A 232 25.95 -5.71 18.02
C GLU A 232 25.22 -4.86 16.98
N LYS A 233 25.97 -4.15 16.13
CA LYS A 233 25.38 -3.35 15.05
C LYS A 233 24.52 -4.20 14.11
N SER A 234 25.04 -5.36 13.68
CA SER A 234 24.33 -6.26 12.78
C SER A 234 23.04 -6.80 13.42
N LEU A 235 23.10 -7.20 14.69
CA LEU A 235 21.94 -7.71 15.43
C LEU A 235 20.89 -6.61 15.68
N ILE A 236 21.31 -5.36 15.95
CA ILE A 236 20.39 -4.21 16.03
C ILE A 236 19.66 -4.00 14.70
N GLU A 237 20.39 -3.96 13.58
CA GLU A 237 19.81 -3.79 12.24
C GLU A 237 18.82 -4.93 11.93
N GLN A 238 19.16 -6.17 12.27
CA GLN A 238 18.26 -7.31 12.13
C GLN A 238 16.95 -7.17 12.92
N VAL A 239 17.04 -6.77 14.19
CA VAL A 239 15.85 -6.54 15.01
C VAL A 239 14.97 -5.46 14.39
N GLN A 240 15.56 -4.35 13.92
CA GLN A 240 14.82 -3.28 13.24
C GLN A 240 14.13 -3.78 11.96
N ILE A 241 14.85 -4.55 11.14
CA ILE A 241 14.29 -5.13 9.91
C ILE A 241 13.11 -6.04 10.23
N ALA A 242 13.26 -6.92 11.23
CA ALA A 242 12.20 -7.84 11.64
C ALA A 242 10.98 -7.10 12.21
N GLU A 243 11.17 -6.12 13.08
CA GLU A 243 10.07 -5.34 13.65
C GLU A 243 9.33 -4.50 12.60
N ASN A 244 10.06 -3.85 11.70
CA ASN A 244 9.48 -3.08 10.59
C ASN A 244 8.69 -4.00 9.64
N SER A 245 9.25 -5.15 9.29
CA SER A 245 8.60 -6.13 8.42
C SER A 245 7.34 -6.69 9.09
N ARG A 246 7.40 -7.05 10.38
CA ARG A 246 6.23 -7.45 11.16
C ARG A 246 5.13 -6.40 11.08
N MET A 247 5.44 -5.13 11.37
CA MET A 247 4.45 -4.05 11.32
C MET A 247 3.81 -3.91 9.94
N ARG A 248 4.61 -4.04 8.87
CA ARG A 248 4.10 -4.02 7.48
C ARG A 248 3.13 -5.18 7.23
N PHE A 249 3.48 -6.40 7.61
CA PHE A 249 2.62 -7.58 7.38
C PHE A 249 1.39 -7.63 8.27
N THR A 250 1.44 -7.05 9.48
CA THR A 250 0.25 -6.84 10.33
C THR A 250 -0.79 -5.97 9.62
N ARG A 251 -0.33 -4.92 8.93
CA ARG A 251 -1.22 -4.04 8.13
C ARG A 251 -1.77 -4.72 6.89
N LEU A 252 -1.06 -5.69 6.33
CA LEU A 252 -1.54 -6.52 5.22
C LEU A 252 -2.48 -7.64 5.69
N GLY A 253 -2.49 -7.96 6.98
CA GLY A 253 -3.27 -9.07 7.53
C GLY A 253 -2.68 -10.43 7.20
N ASP A 254 -1.37 -10.49 6.90
CA ASP A 254 -0.66 -11.75 6.66
C ASP A 254 -0.11 -12.31 7.97
N VAL A 255 -0.94 -13.11 8.63
CA VAL A 255 -0.63 -13.73 9.93
C VAL A 255 0.63 -14.58 9.90
N GLY A 256 0.85 -15.32 8.81
CA GLY A 256 1.99 -16.23 8.69
C GLY A 256 3.30 -15.45 8.70
N LYS A 257 3.37 -14.37 7.91
CA LYS A 257 4.55 -13.49 7.88
C LYS A 257 4.71 -12.68 9.16
N VAL A 258 3.62 -12.24 9.79
CA VAL A 258 3.68 -11.58 11.11
C VAL A 258 4.38 -12.48 12.12
N LYS A 259 3.95 -13.75 12.22
CA LYS A 259 4.57 -14.72 13.14
C LYS A 259 6.04 -14.96 12.81
N LEU A 260 6.37 -15.16 11.54
CA LEU A 260 7.76 -15.34 11.08
C LEU A 260 8.67 -14.18 11.54
N PHE A 261 8.25 -12.94 11.33
CA PHE A 261 9.04 -11.78 11.72
C PHE A 261 9.06 -11.54 13.23
N GLU A 262 8.06 -11.99 13.98
CA GLU A 262 8.12 -12.01 15.44
C GLU A 262 9.18 -12.97 15.96
N ASP A 263 9.24 -14.17 15.40
CA ASP A 263 10.24 -15.16 15.77
C ASP A 263 11.65 -14.65 15.44
N TRP A 264 11.85 -14.03 14.28
CA TRP A 264 13.14 -13.45 13.92
C TRP A 264 13.54 -12.27 14.82
N ALA A 265 12.61 -11.36 15.13
CA ALA A 265 12.88 -10.26 16.05
C ALA A 265 13.24 -10.77 17.45
N LYS A 266 12.55 -11.83 17.90
CA LYS A 266 12.81 -12.46 19.20
C LYS A 266 14.20 -13.08 19.26
N THR A 267 14.58 -13.91 18.27
CA THR A 267 15.90 -14.56 18.22
C THR A 267 17.02 -13.54 18.13
N SER A 268 16.97 -12.60 17.17
CA SER A 268 18.02 -11.57 17.04
C SER A 268 18.13 -10.68 18.27
N LYS A 269 17.04 -10.44 19.01
CA LYS A 269 17.07 -9.71 20.28
C LYS A 269 17.75 -10.52 21.40
N GLN A 270 17.53 -11.83 21.45
CA GLN A 270 18.23 -12.70 22.41
C GLN A 270 19.73 -12.72 22.14
N ASP A 271 20.12 -12.86 20.87
CA ASP A 271 21.51 -12.82 20.43
C ASP A 271 22.16 -11.46 20.75
N LEU A 272 21.43 -10.36 20.52
CA LEU A 272 21.89 -9.01 20.86
C LEU A 272 22.19 -8.85 22.36
N LEU A 273 21.29 -9.38 23.20
CA LEU A 273 21.48 -9.34 24.65
C LEU A 273 22.66 -10.22 25.09
N LEU A 274 22.85 -11.38 24.45
CA LEU A 274 23.99 -12.26 24.70
C LEU A 274 25.32 -11.59 24.33
N VAL A 275 25.41 -10.99 23.13
CA VAL A 275 26.63 -10.27 22.70
C VAL A 275 26.99 -9.13 23.65
N ARG A 276 25.98 -8.39 24.13
CA ARG A 276 26.19 -7.33 25.13
C ARG A 276 26.69 -7.87 26.46
N GLU A 277 26.15 -9.01 26.91
CA GLU A 277 26.58 -9.62 28.17
C GLU A 277 28.01 -10.18 28.05
N VAL A 278 28.34 -10.83 26.93
CA VAL A 278 29.70 -11.29 26.62
C VAL A 278 30.69 -10.13 26.62
N ALA A 279 30.31 -9.00 26.02
CA ALA A 279 31.13 -7.79 26.01
C ALA A 279 31.35 -7.24 27.42
N LYS A 280 30.29 -7.19 28.23
CA LYS A 280 30.33 -6.69 29.61
C LYS A 280 31.15 -7.58 30.55
N GLN A 281 31.00 -8.89 30.44
CA GLN A 281 31.68 -9.86 31.29
C GLN A 281 33.10 -10.22 30.82
N GLY A 282 33.52 -9.75 29.65
CA GLY A 282 34.84 -10.11 29.13
C GLY A 282 34.95 -11.55 28.61
N LEU A 283 33.82 -12.22 28.35
CA LEU A 283 33.80 -13.63 27.93
C LEU A 283 34.34 -13.83 26.50
N ASN A 284 34.60 -15.09 26.17
CA ASN A 284 34.99 -15.51 24.82
C ASN A 284 33.92 -15.15 23.80
N LEU A 285 34.36 -14.84 22.57
CA LEU A 285 33.45 -14.52 21.48
C LEU A 285 32.55 -15.73 21.18
N PRO A 286 31.23 -15.54 21.11
CA PRO A 286 30.34 -16.58 20.61
C PRO A 286 30.71 -16.91 19.17
N LYS A 287 30.62 -18.18 18.81
CA LYS A 287 30.74 -18.60 17.41
C LYS A 287 29.52 -18.09 16.64
N PHE A 288 29.73 -17.71 15.39
CA PHE A 288 28.66 -17.17 14.56
C PHE A 288 28.90 -17.50 13.10
N HIS A 289 27.82 -17.60 12.34
CA HIS A 289 27.83 -17.71 10.90
C HIS A 289 26.84 -16.72 10.28
N TYR A 290 26.91 -16.60 8.95
CA TYR A 290 25.95 -15.82 8.17
C TYR A 290 25.08 -16.75 7.34
N GLU A 291 23.77 -16.60 7.48
CA GLU A 291 22.77 -17.24 6.64
C GLU A 291 22.27 -16.26 5.58
N SER A 292 21.95 -16.75 4.38
CA SER A 292 21.21 -15.95 3.40
C SER A 292 19.72 -16.08 3.65
N ARG A 293 19.09 -15.01 4.14
CA ARG A 293 17.63 -14.97 4.36
C ARG A 293 16.95 -14.10 3.32
N HIS A 294 15.88 -14.63 2.73
CA HIS A 294 15.03 -13.90 1.80
C HIS A 294 13.92 -13.22 2.60
N ILE A 295 14.00 -11.90 2.69
CA ILE A 295 13.04 -11.09 3.43
C ILE A 295 11.96 -10.66 2.46
N PRO A 296 10.72 -11.16 2.58
CA PRO A 296 9.63 -10.63 1.78
C PRO A 296 9.46 -9.15 2.10
N CYS A 297 9.77 -8.30 1.12
CA CYS A 297 9.52 -6.87 1.15
C CYS A 297 8.13 -6.62 0.61
N ALA A 298 7.21 -6.27 1.50
CA ALA A 298 6.09 -5.45 1.09
C ALA A 298 6.64 -4.04 0.90
N ASP A 299 6.66 -3.57 -0.34
CA ASP A 299 6.87 -2.17 -0.70
C ASP A 299 5.74 -1.34 -0.09
N LEU A 300 5.88 -1.03 1.20
CA LEU A 300 4.84 -0.39 2.00
C LEU A 300 5.42 0.80 2.74
N PHE A 301 4.84 1.98 2.51
CA PHE A 301 5.16 3.22 3.20
C PHE A 301 4.00 3.60 4.13
N PRO A 302 3.98 3.01 5.35
CA PRO A 302 2.86 3.10 6.29
C PRO A 302 2.55 4.51 6.80
N ASP A 303 3.51 5.42 6.67
CA ASP A 303 3.46 6.84 7.00
C ASP A 303 2.64 7.65 5.98
N LEU A 304 2.47 7.15 4.76
CA LEU A 304 1.64 7.80 3.74
C LEU A 304 0.16 7.37 3.84
N ALA A 305 -0.71 8.34 3.55
CA ALA A 305 -2.13 8.11 3.36
C ALA A 305 -2.36 7.26 2.09
N GLU A 306 -3.47 6.53 2.05
CA GLU A 306 -3.78 5.63 0.94
C GLU A 306 -4.05 6.36 -0.38
N ASP A 307 -4.52 7.59 -0.30
CA ASP A 307 -4.92 8.45 -1.40
C ASP A 307 -3.86 9.49 -1.79
N VAL A 308 -2.67 9.41 -1.22
CA VAL A 308 -1.58 10.36 -1.45
C VAL A 308 -0.39 9.69 -2.14
N LEU A 309 0.17 10.41 -3.11
CA LEU A 309 1.47 10.16 -3.72
C LEU A 309 2.40 11.30 -3.34
N GLU A 310 3.54 10.96 -2.75
CA GLU A 310 4.59 11.91 -2.38
C GLU A 310 5.59 12.00 -3.54
N LEU A 311 5.72 13.19 -4.12
CA LEU A 311 6.72 13.53 -5.14
C LEU A 311 7.81 14.39 -4.49
N SER A 312 9.04 13.89 -4.43
CA SER A 312 10.21 14.65 -4.01
C SER A 312 11.01 15.10 -5.23
N ILE A 313 11.19 16.41 -5.35
CA ILE A 313 12.08 17.04 -6.33
C ILE A 313 13.40 17.30 -5.63
N ILE A 314 14.41 16.47 -5.89
CA ILE A 314 15.63 16.45 -5.10
C ILE A 314 16.60 17.51 -5.61
N ARG A 315 17.06 17.38 -6.86
CA ARG A 315 18.06 18.30 -7.43
C ARG A 315 18.11 18.25 -8.94
N CYS A 316 18.67 19.29 -9.54
CA CYS A 316 19.23 19.24 -10.89
C CYS A 316 20.76 19.19 -10.86
N ARG A 317 21.35 18.67 -11.94
CA ARG A 317 22.79 18.69 -12.21
C ARG A 317 23.04 19.22 -13.60
N ASP A 318 24.11 20.00 -13.76
CA ASP A 318 24.64 20.50 -15.04
C ASP A 318 23.55 21.08 -15.95
N VAL A 319 22.65 21.89 -15.38
CA VAL A 319 21.53 22.45 -16.16
C VAL A 319 22.07 23.41 -17.22
N PRO A 320 21.70 23.24 -18.50
CA PRO A 320 22.15 24.10 -19.57
C PRO A 320 21.55 25.49 -19.40
N LEU A 321 22.39 26.53 -19.44
CA LEU A 321 21.94 27.91 -19.41
C LEU A 321 21.82 28.49 -20.82
N PRO A 322 20.97 29.51 -21.00
CA PRO A 322 20.87 30.22 -22.26
C PRO A 322 22.17 30.95 -22.62
N SER A 323 22.40 31.19 -23.91
CA SER A 323 23.54 31.99 -24.37
C SER A 323 23.61 33.35 -23.66
N GLY A 324 24.80 33.68 -23.14
CA GLY A 324 25.06 34.92 -22.39
C GLY A 324 24.76 34.84 -20.88
N TYR A 325 24.40 33.67 -20.35
CA TYR A 325 24.26 33.45 -18.90
C TYR A 325 25.45 32.68 -18.36
N GLU A 326 26.12 33.26 -17.37
CA GLU A 326 27.11 32.58 -16.54
C GLU A 326 26.43 31.75 -15.44
N PRO A 327 27.14 30.74 -14.88
CA PRO A 327 26.61 29.90 -13.80
C PRO A 327 26.06 30.68 -12.60
N GLU A 328 26.66 31.83 -12.30
CA GLU A 328 26.28 32.72 -11.19
C GLU A 328 24.95 33.46 -11.43
N HIS A 329 24.54 33.61 -12.69
CA HIS A 329 23.28 34.24 -13.08
C HIS A 329 22.10 33.24 -13.12
N ALA A 330 22.37 31.95 -12.89
CA ALA A 330 21.36 30.92 -12.91
C ALA A 330 20.33 31.14 -11.80
N ASN A 331 19.05 31.11 -12.14
CA ASN A 331 17.94 31.24 -11.19
C ASN A 331 16.93 30.15 -11.55
N ILE A 332 17.14 28.95 -11.01
CA ILE A 332 16.49 27.75 -11.52
C ILE A 332 15.33 27.35 -10.61
N PHE A 333 14.21 26.99 -11.21
CA PHE A 333 13.09 26.34 -10.53
C PHE A 333 12.40 25.34 -11.44
N VAL A 334 11.70 24.37 -10.84
CA VAL A 334 11.03 23.29 -11.56
C VAL A 334 9.53 23.46 -11.43
N LYS A 335 8.80 23.42 -12.55
CA LYS A 335 7.34 23.25 -12.56
C LYS A 335 7.03 21.78 -12.87
N PHE A 336 6.02 21.22 -12.24
CA PHE A 336 5.57 19.85 -12.53
C PHE A 336 4.08 19.82 -12.82
N VAL A 337 3.66 18.88 -13.66
CA VAL A 337 2.26 18.60 -13.97
C VAL A 337 2.01 17.10 -13.89
N PHE A 338 1.30 16.71 -12.84
CA PHE A 338 0.85 15.34 -12.61
C PHE A 338 -0.46 15.07 -13.38
N PRO A 339 -0.52 14.02 -14.21
CA PRO A 339 -1.58 13.81 -15.20
C PRO A 339 -2.91 13.27 -14.63
N TYR A 340 -3.06 13.26 -13.30
CA TYR A 340 -4.24 12.73 -12.63
C TYR A 340 -4.71 13.66 -11.51
N PRO A 341 -6.04 13.80 -11.29
CA PRO A 341 -7.14 13.28 -12.12
C PRO A 341 -7.16 13.93 -13.51
N SER A 342 -7.52 13.18 -14.56
CA SER A 342 -7.34 13.62 -15.97
C SER A 342 -8.15 14.87 -16.36
N ASP A 343 -9.21 15.16 -15.62
CA ASP A 343 -10.08 16.33 -15.72
C ASP A 343 -9.54 17.55 -14.95
N ALA A 344 -8.64 17.33 -13.99
CA ALA A 344 -8.04 18.37 -13.18
C ALA A 344 -6.60 17.97 -12.80
N ASN A 345 -5.68 18.09 -13.76
CA ASN A 345 -4.28 17.78 -13.54
C ASN A 345 -3.72 18.62 -12.38
N GLN A 346 -2.97 17.98 -11.50
CA GLN A 346 -2.34 18.65 -10.37
C GLN A 346 -0.99 19.21 -10.81
N SER A 347 -0.77 20.51 -10.61
CA SER A 347 0.49 21.16 -10.94
C SER A 347 1.05 21.92 -9.76
N GLY A 348 2.37 22.04 -9.70
CA GLY A 348 3.07 22.84 -8.71
C GLY A 348 4.40 23.35 -9.25
N LYS A 349 5.09 24.14 -8.42
CA LYS A 349 6.42 24.64 -8.73
C LYS A 349 7.27 24.67 -7.47
N THR A 350 8.57 24.46 -7.63
CA THR A 350 9.53 24.60 -6.55
C THR A 350 9.83 26.06 -6.26
N LYS A 351 10.48 26.32 -5.13
CA LYS A 351 11.21 27.56 -4.89
C LYS A 351 12.33 27.71 -5.93
N CYS A 352 12.67 28.95 -6.19
CA CYS A 352 13.75 29.31 -7.08
C CYS A 352 15.07 29.32 -6.33
N ILE A 353 16.08 28.68 -6.89
CA ILE A 353 17.43 28.62 -6.35
C ILE A 353 18.35 29.48 -7.23
N PRO A 354 18.88 30.59 -6.70
CA PRO A 354 19.78 31.47 -7.41
C PRO A 354 21.23 30.95 -7.40
N GLY A 355 22.04 31.44 -8.34
CA GLY A 355 23.50 31.34 -8.34
C GLY A 355 24.10 29.97 -8.68
N THR A 356 23.34 29.04 -9.26
CA THR A 356 23.87 27.68 -9.51
C THR A 356 23.16 26.95 -10.66
N GLN A 357 23.95 26.19 -11.44
CA GLN A 357 23.49 25.20 -12.43
C GLN A 357 23.18 23.83 -11.80
N ASN A 358 23.49 23.66 -10.50
CA ASN A 358 23.30 22.43 -9.73
C ASN A 358 22.37 22.65 -8.52
N PRO A 359 21.13 23.14 -8.72
CA PRO A 359 20.22 23.47 -7.63
C PRO A 359 19.76 22.22 -6.87
N VAL A 360 19.78 22.29 -5.54
CA VAL A 360 19.23 21.26 -4.63
C VAL A 360 17.95 21.80 -4.00
N PHE A 361 16.81 21.23 -4.38
CA PHE A 361 15.49 21.70 -3.96
C PHE A 361 15.02 21.02 -2.68
N ASP A 362 15.17 19.69 -2.60
CA ASP A 362 14.63 18.83 -1.54
C ASP A 362 13.16 19.14 -1.17
N GLU A 363 12.37 19.49 -2.19
CA GLU A 363 10.96 19.85 -2.01
C GLU A 363 10.04 18.66 -2.19
N ILE A 364 9.01 18.60 -1.34
CA ILE A 364 8.04 17.51 -1.33
C ILE A 364 6.66 18.05 -1.70
N ALA A 365 6.06 17.47 -2.73
CA ALA A 365 4.69 17.73 -3.15
C ALA A 365 3.80 16.51 -2.85
N MET A 366 2.72 16.75 -2.11
CA MET A 366 1.71 15.73 -1.79
C MET A 366 0.59 15.77 -2.85
N LEU A 367 0.53 14.74 -3.69
CA LEU A 367 -0.39 14.66 -4.83
C LEU A 367 -1.53 13.68 -4.53
N GLN A 368 -2.75 14.07 -4.86
CA GLN A 368 -3.94 13.26 -4.64
C GLN A 368 -4.13 12.23 -5.75
N ILE A 369 -4.16 10.95 -5.39
CA ILE A 369 -4.35 9.82 -6.31
C ILE A 369 -5.70 9.11 -6.09
N GLY A 370 -6.50 9.55 -5.12
CA GLY A 370 -7.84 9.04 -4.82
C GLY A 370 -7.84 7.74 -4.01
N THR A 371 -9.01 7.28 -3.55
CA THR A 371 -9.11 6.12 -2.64
C THR A 371 -8.93 4.77 -3.35
N ARG A 372 -8.52 3.72 -2.61
CA ARG A 372 -8.21 2.37 -3.17
C ARG A 372 -9.32 1.81 -4.06
N ARG A 373 -10.59 2.01 -3.70
CA ARG A 373 -11.76 1.54 -4.48
C ARG A 373 -11.95 2.30 -5.80
N ALA A 374 -11.51 3.56 -5.88
CA ALA A 374 -11.52 4.36 -7.11
C ALA A 374 -10.23 4.23 -7.93
N ARG A 375 -9.13 3.75 -7.32
CA ARG A 375 -7.75 3.76 -7.85
C ARG A 375 -7.40 2.67 -8.86
N SER A 376 -8.02 1.49 -8.82
CA SER A 376 -7.33 0.28 -9.31
C SER A 376 -7.09 0.21 -10.82
N HIS A 377 -7.88 0.88 -11.67
CA HIS A 377 -7.68 0.76 -13.12
C HIS A 377 -7.60 2.10 -13.87
N LYS A 378 -8.34 3.13 -13.45
CA LYS A 378 -8.30 4.44 -14.13
C LYS A 378 -6.93 5.11 -13.94
N LEU A 379 -6.44 5.18 -12.70
CA LEU A 379 -5.13 5.76 -12.38
C LEU A 379 -4.00 5.02 -13.10
N ILE A 380 -3.93 3.69 -12.97
CA ILE A 380 -2.90 2.88 -13.65
C ILE A 380 -2.92 3.12 -15.17
N ARG A 381 -4.10 3.16 -15.78
CA ARG A 381 -4.24 3.45 -17.22
C ARG A 381 -3.72 4.83 -17.59
N VAL A 382 -3.98 5.84 -16.77
CA VAL A 382 -3.47 7.21 -16.97
C VAL A 382 -1.96 7.24 -16.82
N LEU A 383 -1.40 6.66 -15.76
CA LEU A 383 0.06 6.62 -15.54
C LEU A 383 0.83 5.84 -16.62
N LYS A 384 0.20 4.83 -17.24
CA LYS A 384 0.76 4.11 -18.40
C LYS A 384 0.73 4.92 -19.69
N ARG A 385 -0.22 5.85 -19.84
CA ARG A 385 -0.42 6.63 -21.08
C ARG A 385 0.22 8.01 -21.03
N SER A 386 0.23 8.63 -19.85
CA SER A 386 0.61 10.03 -19.65
C SER A 386 1.72 10.08 -18.61
N PRO A 387 2.92 10.57 -18.97
CA PRO A 387 4.02 10.74 -18.02
C PRO A 387 3.76 11.93 -17.09
N LEU A 388 4.43 11.94 -15.94
CA LEU A 388 4.62 13.14 -15.14
C LEU A 388 5.56 14.08 -15.91
N LYS A 389 5.08 15.29 -16.21
CA LYS A 389 5.87 16.30 -16.92
C LYS A 389 6.54 17.23 -15.92
N LEU A 390 7.81 17.50 -16.11
CA LEU A 390 8.59 18.44 -15.31
C LEU A 390 9.33 19.40 -16.25
N ASP A 391 9.11 20.69 -16.05
CA ASP A 391 9.69 21.75 -16.86
C ASP A 391 10.65 22.57 -15.99
N ILE A 392 11.89 22.69 -16.43
CA ILE A 392 12.93 23.42 -15.72
C ILE A 392 13.03 24.82 -16.33
N TYR A 393 12.90 25.85 -15.50
CA TYR A 393 12.89 27.24 -15.93
C TYR A 393 14.05 28.03 -15.31
N GLN A 394 14.61 28.93 -16.12
CA GLN A 394 15.34 30.10 -15.66
C GLN A 394 14.31 31.20 -15.33
N LYS A 395 14.29 31.64 -14.08
CA LYS A 395 13.44 32.74 -13.64
C LYS A 395 13.82 34.03 -14.35
N GLY A 396 12.82 34.69 -14.93
CA GLY A 396 12.99 36.00 -15.54
C GLY A 396 13.24 37.09 -14.51
N SER A 397 14.08 38.07 -14.86
CA SER A 397 14.25 39.31 -14.09
C SER A 397 13.06 40.26 -14.34
N PHE A 398 13.10 41.46 -13.75
CA PHE A 398 12.08 42.49 -13.93
C PHE A 398 11.75 42.71 -15.43
N LEU A 399 10.45 42.61 -15.78
CA LEU A 399 9.89 42.71 -17.13
C LEU A 399 10.34 41.63 -18.14
N ARG A 400 11.00 40.55 -17.71
CA ARG A 400 11.35 39.39 -18.56
C ARG A 400 10.54 38.17 -18.13
N SER A 401 10.01 37.42 -19.10
CA SER A 401 9.33 36.15 -18.84
C SER A 401 10.32 35.06 -18.45
N ASP A 402 9.85 34.05 -17.72
CA ASP A 402 10.63 32.85 -17.42
C ASP A 402 11.01 32.12 -18.72
N LYS A 403 12.25 31.63 -18.80
CA LYS A 403 12.77 30.91 -19.97
C LYS A 403 12.87 29.41 -19.67
N LEU A 404 12.25 28.59 -20.53
CA LEU A 404 12.35 27.14 -20.44
C LEU A 404 13.78 26.69 -20.81
N LEU A 405 14.42 25.94 -19.92
CA LEU A 405 15.76 25.36 -20.12
C LEU A 405 15.67 23.92 -20.64
N GLY A 406 14.66 23.19 -20.20
CA GLY A 406 14.42 21.81 -20.64
C GLY A 406 13.19 21.21 -19.99
N THR A 407 12.74 20.11 -20.57
CA THR A 407 11.61 19.31 -20.13
C THR A 407 12.07 17.89 -19.80
N CYS A 408 11.54 17.32 -18.74
CA CYS A 408 11.70 15.94 -18.32
C CYS A 408 10.34 15.26 -18.29
N GLU A 409 10.25 14.05 -18.83
CA GLU A 409 9.05 13.23 -18.76
C GLU A 409 9.36 11.94 -18.00
N TRP A 410 8.64 11.70 -16.90
CA TRP A 410 8.80 10.50 -16.10
C TRP A 410 7.63 9.54 -16.29
N LYS A 411 7.91 8.34 -16.81
CA LYS A 411 6.92 7.27 -16.94
C LYS A 411 6.76 6.54 -15.61
N LEU A 412 5.53 6.54 -15.08
CA LEU A 412 5.22 6.01 -13.74
C LEU A 412 4.64 4.59 -13.77
N GLU A 413 4.89 3.82 -14.83
CA GLU A 413 4.41 2.45 -14.98
C GLU A 413 4.95 1.52 -13.89
N LYS A 414 6.18 1.76 -13.42
CA LYS A 414 6.83 0.97 -12.37
C LYS A 414 6.13 1.10 -11.00
N LEU A 415 5.22 2.06 -10.82
CA LEU A 415 4.37 2.17 -9.61
C LEU A 415 3.32 1.06 -9.51
N GLU A 416 3.10 0.30 -10.59
CA GLU A 416 2.24 -0.88 -10.56
C GLU A 416 2.83 -1.97 -9.66
N SER A 417 4.15 -2.16 -9.70
CA SER A 417 4.85 -3.20 -8.93
C SER A 417 5.64 -2.67 -7.74
N ASN A 418 6.03 -1.40 -7.73
CA ASN A 418 6.87 -0.81 -6.68
C ASN A 418 6.16 0.35 -5.99
N ALA A 419 6.42 0.54 -4.70
CA ALA A 419 5.90 1.69 -3.95
C ALA A 419 6.88 2.86 -3.84
N LEU A 420 8.13 2.63 -4.24
CA LEU A 420 9.19 3.64 -4.30
C LEU A 420 9.82 3.62 -5.68
N LEU A 421 9.95 4.80 -6.28
CA LEU A 421 10.74 5.03 -7.48
C LEU A 421 11.71 6.17 -7.22
N GLU A 422 12.95 6.00 -7.65
CA GLU A 422 13.96 7.07 -7.65
C GLU A 422 14.71 6.99 -8.98
N GLU A 423 14.77 8.10 -9.70
CA GLU A 423 15.34 8.14 -11.05
C GLU A 423 15.97 9.50 -11.34
N SER A 424 17.06 9.49 -12.13
CA SER A 424 17.69 10.71 -12.65
C SER A 424 17.42 10.81 -14.14
N LEU A 425 16.63 11.81 -14.53
CA LEU A 425 16.11 11.96 -15.88
C LEU A 425 16.88 13.06 -16.64
N PRO A 426 17.30 12.82 -17.90
CA PRO A 426 17.97 13.84 -18.69
C PRO A 426 16.98 14.91 -19.17
N LEU A 427 17.41 16.16 -19.14
CA LEU A 427 16.64 17.27 -19.70
C LEU A 427 16.61 17.20 -21.22
N LYS A 428 15.44 17.49 -21.80
CA LYS A 428 15.19 17.47 -23.24
C LYS A 428 14.59 18.79 -23.71
N ASP A 429 14.95 19.20 -24.92
CA ASP A 429 14.24 20.22 -25.68
C ASP A 429 13.60 19.54 -26.90
N GLY A 430 12.28 19.39 -26.84
CA GLY A 430 11.53 18.53 -27.74
C GLY A 430 12.03 17.09 -27.71
N ARG A 431 12.69 16.65 -28.80
CA ARG A 431 13.22 15.28 -28.94
C ARG A 431 14.71 15.17 -28.61
N LYS A 432 15.44 16.29 -28.48
CA LYS A 432 16.90 16.29 -28.29
C LYS A 432 17.22 16.43 -26.81
N THR A 433 18.20 15.68 -26.32
CA THR A 433 18.75 15.87 -24.98
C THR A 433 19.62 17.13 -24.97
N VAL A 434 19.35 18.05 -24.05
CA VAL A 434 20.04 19.35 -23.98
C VAL A 434 21.16 19.41 -22.94
N GLY A 435 21.41 18.29 -22.25
CA GLY A 435 22.34 18.23 -21.14
C GLY A 435 21.65 18.53 -19.80
N GLY A 436 22.27 18.08 -18.72
CA GLY A 436 21.73 18.17 -17.37
C GLY A 436 20.78 17.02 -16.99
N LEU A 437 20.69 16.78 -15.68
CA LEU A 437 19.91 15.70 -15.07
C LEU A 437 19.02 16.23 -13.96
N LEU A 438 17.78 15.76 -13.89
CA LEU A 438 16.85 16.02 -12.80
C LEU A 438 16.64 14.73 -11.99
N THR A 439 17.04 14.72 -10.72
CA THR A 439 16.84 13.59 -9.81
C THR A 439 15.52 13.76 -9.06
N LEU A 440 14.66 12.75 -9.12
CA LEU A 440 13.34 12.74 -8.52
C LEU A 440 13.11 11.45 -7.74
N LYS A 441 12.21 11.51 -6.76
CA LYS A 441 11.76 10.36 -5.99
C LYS A 441 10.25 10.40 -5.82
N ILE A 442 9.59 9.26 -5.97
CA ILE A 442 8.17 9.11 -5.71
C ILE A 442 7.96 8.00 -4.69
N ARG A 443 7.10 8.26 -3.71
CA ARG A 443 6.64 7.29 -2.73
C ARG A 443 5.12 7.22 -2.73
N ILE A 444 4.59 6.02 -2.71
CA ILE A 444 3.17 5.73 -2.51
C ILE A 444 3.03 4.74 -1.36
N ARG A 445 1.89 4.71 -0.67
CA ARG A 445 1.73 3.81 0.49
C ARG A 445 1.88 2.34 0.11
N GLU A 446 1.28 1.91 -0.99
CA GLU A 446 1.25 0.53 -1.51
C GLU A 446 1.37 0.60 -3.05
N PRO A 447 1.98 -0.39 -3.73
CA PRO A 447 2.01 -0.42 -5.19
C PRO A 447 0.58 -0.41 -5.74
N LEU A 448 0.42 0.19 -6.92
CA LEU A 448 -0.91 0.43 -7.50
C LEU A 448 -1.55 -0.85 -8.07
N GLY A 449 -0.74 -1.81 -8.52
CA GLY A 449 -1.19 -3.09 -9.05
C GLY A 449 -1.21 -4.21 -8.02
N ASP A 450 -1.33 -5.44 -8.50
CA ASP A 450 -1.12 -6.63 -7.68
C ASP A 450 0.39 -6.76 -7.42
N ALA A 451 0.83 -6.16 -6.32
CA ALA A 451 2.22 -6.24 -5.88
C ALA A 451 2.61 -7.72 -5.73
N LYS A 452 3.46 -8.22 -6.62
CA LYS A 452 4.22 -9.42 -6.33
C LYS A 452 5.09 -9.08 -5.14
N LEU A 453 5.01 -9.88 -4.08
CA LEU A 453 5.85 -9.72 -2.92
C LEU A 453 7.30 -9.87 -3.37
N ALA A 454 8.02 -8.75 -3.49
CA ALA A 454 9.44 -8.79 -3.78
C ALA A 454 10.15 -9.40 -2.57
N SER A 455 11.24 -10.12 -2.78
CA SER A 455 12.08 -10.62 -1.70
C SER A 455 13.47 -10.02 -1.84
N THR A 456 13.98 -9.42 -0.77
CA THR A 456 15.36 -8.94 -0.73
C THR A 456 16.21 -9.96 0.01
N GLN A 457 17.37 -10.32 -0.54
CA GLN A 457 18.32 -11.21 0.13
C GLN A 457 19.12 -10.41 1.15
N HIS A 458 19.15 -10.87 2.39
CA HIS A 458 19.94 -10.28 3.48
C HIS A 458 20.92 -11.32 4.05
N ARG A 459 22.13 -10.87 4.35
CA ARG A 459 23.09 -11.64 5.15
C ARG A 459 22.70 -11.54 6.62
N TRP A 460 22.20 -12.63 7.16
CA TRP A 460 21.70 -12.71 8.52
C TRP A 460 22.74 -13.37 9.42
N LEU A 461 23.33 -12.60 10.34
CA LEU A 461 24.14 -13.12 11.44
C LEU A 461 23.29 -14.01 12.36
N VAL A 462 23.82 -15.19 12.69
CA VAL A 462 23.25 -16.14 13.65
C VAL A 462 24.37 -16.57 14.60
N LEU A 463 24.08 -16.59 15.89
CA LEU A 463 25.00 -17.14 16.88
C LEU A 463 24.82 -18.66 16.97
N ASP A 464 25.93 -19.40 16.97
CA ASP A 464 25.90 -20.83 17.20
C ASP A 464 25.59 -21.10 18.68
N ASN A 465 24.72 -22.07 18.94
CA ASN A 465 24.39 -22.52 20.29
C ASN A 465 25.52 -23.32 20.94
#